data_AF-A0A2R7P4E5-F1
#
_entry.id   AF-A0A2R7P4E5-F1
#
_cell.length_a   1.000
_cell.length_b   1.000
_cell.length_c   1.000
_cell.angle_alpha   90.00
_cell.angle_beta   90.00
_cell.angle_gamma   90.00
#
_symmetry.space_group_name_H-M   'P 1'
#
loop_
_entity.id
_entity.type
_entity.pdbx_description
1 polymer ?
#
loop_
_entity_poly.entity_id
_entity_poly.type
_entity_poly.pdbx_seq_one_letter_code
_entity_poly.pdbx_strand_id
1 'polypeptide(L)'
;MELRIKPFPKNNYPKKGLLIKGSSPVVWLQEMEILGINLSQVKSFAIPADSPNLLYGCFLIFNDHAPQKIGRNAYFQSVDDRLFIPENTTFYPKINQEDWAQLDSRFMIMHPEFGLVKLSEEIDWIALIQQPKMIDETIRKPLSGVSIPQKIESYTVEMDDEKVMEALQPKQTEEEWMNNLPFDLKKVMAGNKKEIEKYLKYIEKYPERAVELGVSLDVMGTSRGDGFGKFTWLEGLFGRGAGGKTESAGTRNFRRVFWALIIA
;
A
#
# COMPACT_ATOMS: atom_id res chain seq x y z
N MET A 1 -7.81 -5.86 54.09
CA MET A 1 -8.95 -6.78 53.88
C MET A 1 -9.23 -6.85 52.39
N GLU A 2 -9.57 -8.02 51.87
CA GLU A 2 -9.94 -8.15 50.44
C GLU A 2 -11.45 -8.01 50.28
N LEU A 3 -11.88 -7.07 49.44
CA LEU A 3 -13.29 -6.93 49.09
C LEU A 3 -13.67 -8.06 48.14
N ARG A 4 -14.76 -8.77 48.43
CA ARG A 4 -15.24 -9.91 47.63
C ARG A 4 -16.71 -9.75 47.30
N ILE A 5 -17.06 -10.01 46.05
CA ILE A 5 -18.46 -10.09 45.61
C ILE A 5 -18.94 -11.55 45.62
N LYS A 6 -20.20 -11.74 45.96
CA LYS A 6 -20.89 -13.03 45.97
C LYS A 6 -22.23 -12.90 45.26
N PRO A 7 -22.67 -13.91 44.50
CA PRO A 7 -24.02 -13.92 43.93
C PRO A 7 -25.08 -13.81 45.03
N PHE A 8 -26.14 -13.04 44.77
CA PHE A 8 -27.26 -12.86 45.66
C PHE A 8 -28.57 -12.76 44.84
N PRO A 9 -29.65 -13.46 45.24
CA PRO A 9 -30.83 -13.63 44.39
C PRO A 9 -31.67 -12.36 44.18
N LYS A 10 -31.42 -11.29 44.93
CA LYS A 10 -32.12 -10.00 44.80
C LYS A 10 -31.14 -8.84 44.69
N ASN A 11 -31.56 -7.77 44.04
CA ASN A 11 -30.82 -6.51 44.07
C ASN A 11 -31.16 -5.77 45.36
N ASN A 12 -30.14 -5.38 46.12
CA ASN A 12 -30.32 -4.62 47.36
C ASN A 12 -30.22 -3.11 47.14
N TYR A 13 -29.72 -2.69 45.97
CA TYR A 13 -29.36 -1.31 45.67
C TYR A 13 -29.94 -0.86 44.31
N PRO A 14 -30.10 0.46 44.08
CA PRO A 14 -30.66 0.96 42.83
C PRO A 14 -29.73 0.69 41.63
N LYS A 15 -30.33 0.36 40.48
CA LYS A 15 -29.62 0.15 39.21
C LYS A 15 -29.31 1.49 38.54
N LYS A 16 -28.10 1.99 38.72
CA LYS A 16 -27.62 3.26 38.15
C LYS A 16 -26.42 3.11 37.21
N GLY A 17 -25.91 1.88 37.04
CA GLY A 17 -24.76 1.61 36.18
C GLY A 17 -25.13 0.71 35.00
N LEU A 18 -24.47 0.93 33.87
CA LEU A 18 -24.54 0.07 32.69
C LEU A 18 -23.14 -0.17 32.15
N LEU A 19 -22.82 -1.44 31.91
CA LEU A 19 -21.56 -1.84 31.29
C LEU A 19 -21.80 -2.31 29.86
N ILE A 20 -21.20 -1.60 28.91
CA ILE A 20 -21.14 -1.98 27.49
C ILE A 20 -19.82 -2.71 27.26
N LYS A 21 -19.90 -3.99 26.91
CA LYS A 21 -18.71 -4.82 26.62
C LYS A 21 -18.19 -4.49 25.22
N GLY A 22 -16.90 -4.22 25.10
CA GLY A 22 -16.25 -3.97 23.81
C GLY A 22 -14.96 -3.18 23.96
N SER A 23 -13.97 -3.45 23.12
CA SER A 23 -12.68 -2.77 23.17
C SER A 23 -12.63 -1.44 22.39
N SER A 24 -13.66 -1.13 21.60
CA SER A 24 -13.68 0.02 20.68
C SER A 24 -14.74 1.06 21.08
N PRO A 25 -14.38 2.36 21.13
CA PRO A 25 -15.31 3.47 21.31
C PRO A 25 -16.48 3.50 20.33
N VAL A 26 -16.28 3.04 19.09
CA VAL A 26 -17.33 3.00 18.06
C VAL A 26 -18.47 2.09 18.48
N VAL A 27 -18.16 0.93 19.06
CA VAL A 27 -19.15 -0.03 19.56
C VAL A 27 -19.94 0.60 20.71
N TRP A 28 -19.26 1.35 21.58
CA TRP A 28 -19.91 1.99 22.72
C TRP A 28 -20.90 3.05 22.28
N LEU A 29 -20.50 3.92 21.33
CA LEU A 29 -21.38 4.97 20.80
C LEU A 29 -22.58 4.38 20.06
N GLN A 30 -22.38 3.32 19.27
CA GLN A 30 -23.47 2.61 18.59
C GLN A 30 -24.47 2.02 19.60
N GLU A 31 -23.98 1.34 20.64
CA GLU A 31 -24.84 0.79 21.70
C GLU A 31 -25.57 1.90 22.46
N MET A 32 -24.91 3.02 22.76
CA MET A 32 -25.55 4.18 23.39
C MET A 32 -26.66 4.76 22.50
N GLU A 33 -26.45 4.85 21.19
CA GLU A 33 -27.44 5.31 20.22
C GLU A 33 -28.64 4.35 20.13
N ILE A 34 -28.39 3.04 20.04
CA ILE A 34 -29.44 2.00 20.00
C ILE A 34 -30.32 2.05 21.26
N LEU A 35 -29.70 2.32 22.41
CA LEU A 35 -30.39 2.43 23.70
C LEU A 35 -31.06 3.79 23.92
N GLY A 36 -30.86 4.76 23.02
CA GLY A 36 -31.38 6.12 23.14
C GLY A 36 -30.78 6.90 24.32
N ILE A 37 -29.53 6.62 24.67
CA ILE A 37 -28.84 7.25 25.80
C ILE A 37 -28.31 8.62 25.37
N ASN A 38 -28.66 9.66 26.13
CA ASN A 38 -28.14 10.99 25.90
C ASN A 38 -26.74 11.16 26.53
N LEU A 39 -25.72 11.38 25.68
CA LEU A 39 -24.32 11.55 26.08
C LEU A 39 -24.10 12.72 27.07
N SER A 40 -24.98 13.73 27.07
CA SER A 40 -24.86 14.89 27.98
C SER A 40 -25.36 14.62 29.40
N GLN A 41 -26.16 13.57 29.59
CA GLN A 41 -26.83 13.27 30.86
C GLN A 41 -26.17 12.12 31.62
N VAL A 42 -25.14 11.51 31.03
CA VAL A 42 -24.52 10.27 31.51
C VAL A 42 -23.02 10.45 31.60
N LYS A 43 -22.43 9.96 32.70
CA LYS A 43 -20.98 9.95 32.86
C LYS A 43 -20.42 8.66 32.30
N SER A 44 -19.46 8.79 31.40
CA SER A 44 -18.85 7.66 30.70
C SER A 44 -17.43 7.43 31.17
N PHE A 45 -17.06 6.18 31.43
CA PHE A 45 -15.72 5.81 31.86
C PHE A 45 -15.22 4.62 31.05
N ALA A 46 -13.92 4.62 30.71
CA ALA A 46 -13.29 3.45 30.10
C ALA A 46 -12.90 2.46 31.20
N ILE A 47 -13.15 1.17 30.97
CA ILE A 47 -12.71 0.10 31.88
C ILE A 47 -11.54 -0.64 31.23
N PRO A 48 -10.37 -0.72 31.90
CA PRO A 48 -9.26 -1.54 31.44
C PRO A 48 -9.59 -3.02 31.57
N ALA A 49 -9.07 -3.82 30.65
CA ALA A 49 -9.08 -5.27 30.77
C ALA A 49 -7.92 -5.75 31.65
N ASP A 50 -7.88 -7.05 31.93
CA ASP A 50 -6.79 -7.71 32.65
C ASP A 50 -5.47 -7.76 31.84
N SER A 51 -5.54 -7.48 30.53
CA SER A 51 -4.36 -7.41 29.65
C SER A 51 -3.95 -5.96 29.36
N PRO A 52 -2.63 -5.69 29.26
CA PRO A 52 -2.12 -4.36 28.95
C PRO A 52 -2.66 -3.82 27.62
N ASN A 53 -2.95 -2.51 27.58
CA ASN A 53 -3.42 -1.79 26.39
C ASN A 53 -4.74 -2.32 25.79
N LEU A 54 -5.50 -3.12 26.54
CA LEU A 54 -6.81 -3.59 26.12
C LEU A 54 -7.89 -3.01 27.03
N LEU A 55 -8.98 -2.55 26.41
CA LEU A 55 -10.15 -2.08 27.12
C LEU A 55 -11.17 -3.20 27.20
N TYR A 56 -11.75 -3.38 28.39
CA TYR A 56 -12.84 -4.32 28.61
C TYR A 56 -14.16 -3.79 28.03
N GLY A 57 -14.39 -2.49 28.20
CA GLY A 57 -15.67 -1.88 27.91
C GLY A 57 -15.75 -0.42 28.32
N CYS A 58 -16.96 0.12 28.17
CA CYS A 58 -17.33 1.43 28.68
C CYS A 58 -18.41 1.28 29.75
N PHE A 59 -18.20 1.99 30.85
CA PHE A 59 -19.16 2.09 31.94
C PHE A 59 -19.89 3.41 31.89
N LEU A 60 -21.20 3.33 32.07
CA LEU A 60 -22.11 4.46 32.06
C LEU A 60 -22.77 4.58 33.43
N ILE A 61 -22.67 5.77 34.02
CA ILE A 61 -23.32 6.12 35.28
C ILE A 61 -24.48 7.07 34.97
N PHE A 62 -25.69 6.65 35.35
CA PHE A 62 -26.90 7.45 35.25
C PHE A 62 -27.17 8.15 36.59
N ASN A 63 -27.62 9.40 36.53
CA ASN A 63 -28.01 10.14 37.74
C ASN A 63 -29.30 9.58 38.36
N ASP A 64 -30.27 9.20 37.53
CA ASP A 64 -31.58 8.68 37.95
C ASP A 64 -31.63 7.15 37.86
N HIS A 65 -32.20 6.61 36.79
CA HIS A 65 -32.37 5.18 36.55
C HIS A 65 -31.75 4.77 35.22
N ALA A 66 -31.12 3.59 35.22
CA ALA A 66 -30.69 2.96 33.98
C ALA A 66 -31.92 2.62 33.09
N PRO A 67 -31.78 2.68 31.75
CA PRO A 67 -32.85 2.34 30.82
C PRO A 67 -33.35 0.91 31.06
N GLN A 68 -34.66 0.64 30.86
CA GLN A 68 -35.27 -0.66 31.22
C GLN A 68 -34.88 -1.82 30.29
N LYS A 69 -34.48 -1.52 29.05
CA LYS A 69 -34.11 -2.53 28.04
C LYS A 69 -32.67 -2.28 27.60
N ILE A 70 -31.74 -3.08 28.12
CA ILE A 70 -30.30 -2.94 27.81
C ILE A 70 -29.76 -4.04 26.88
N GLY A 71 -30.63 -4.95 26.42
CA GLY A 71 -30.26 -6.01 25.48
C GLY A 71 -29.19 -6.93 26.04
N ARG A 72 -27.99 -6.87 25.46
CA ARG A 72 -26.82 -7.71 25.79
C ARG A 72 -25.91 -7.12 26.87
N ASN A 73 -26.14 -5.88 27.25
CA ASN A 73 -25.31 -5.16 28.21
C ASN A 73 -25.62 -5.62 29.65
N ALA A 74 -24.76 -5.26 30.59
CA ALA A 74 -24.91 -5.69 31.99
C ALA A 74 -25.27 -4.53 32.91
N TYR A 75 -26.29 -4.72 33.76
CA TYR A 75 -26.66 -3.74 34.78
C TYR A 75 -25.71 -3.80 35.99
N PHE A 76 -25.46 -2.63 36.55
CA PHE A 76 -24.74 -2.46 37.81
C PHE A 76 -25.58 -1.68 38.82
N GLN A 77 -25.50 -2.15 40.06
CA GLN A 77 -26.07 -1.57 41.27
C GLN A 77 -25.13 -0.51 41.84
N SER A 78 -25.68 0.60 42.33
CA SER A 78 -24.93 1.68 42.99
C SER A 78 -25.02 1.58 44.52
N VAL A 79 -23.88 1.39 45.17
CA VAL A 79 -23.71 1.38 46.63
C VAL A 79 -23.18 2.74 47.06
N ASP A 80 -23.94 3.45 47.90
CA ASP A 80 -23.62 4.79 48.43
C ASP A 80 -23.23 5.83 47.35
N ASP A 81 -23.71 5.65 46.11
CA ASP A 81 -23.35 6.48 44.95
C ASP A 81 -21.84 6.59 44.66
N ARG A 82 -21.06 5.62 45.14
CA ARG A 82 -19.60 5.54 44.97
C ARG A 82 -19.13 4.22 44.37
N LEU A 83 -19.71 3.09 44.77
CA LEU A 83 -19.28 1.76 44.32
C LEU A 83 -20.33 1.07 43.48
N PHE A 84 -19.91 0.60 42.30
CA PHE A 84 -20.75 -0.12 41.38
C PHE A 84 -20.43 -1.61 41.40
N ILE A 85 -21.45 -2.42 41.67
CA ILE A 85 -21.37 -3.89 41.68
C ILE A 85 -22.37 -4.48 40.68
N PRO A 86 -22.15 -5.70 40.15
CA PRO A 86 -23.06 -6.28 39.18
C PRO A 86 -24.45 -6.53 39.77
N GLU A 87 -25.46 -6.68 38.92
CA GLU A 87 -26.77 -7.12 39.39
C GLU A 87 -26.72 -8.52 40.02
N ASN A 88 -27.66 -8.78 40.93
CA ASN A 88 -27.78 -10.05 41.65
C ASN A 88 -26.48 -10.43 42.35
N THR A 89 -25.78 -9.43 42.91
CA THR A 89 -24.59 -9.62 43.73
C THR A 89 -24.67 -8.79 45.01
N THR A 90 -23.95 -9.27 46.01
CA THR A 90 -23.65 -8.58 47.26
C THR A 90 -22.15 -8.59 47.48
N PHE A 91 -21.63 -7.71 48.33
CA PHE A 91 -20.20 -7.63 48.63
C PHE A 91 -19.94 -7.80 50.14
N TYR A 92 -18.75 -8.29 50.46
CA TYR A 92 -18.27 -8.48 51.81
C TYR A 92 -16.77 -8.17 51.88
N PRO A 93 -16.26 -7.53 52.95
CA PRO A 93 -17.00 -6.97 54.08
C PRO A 93 -17.82 -5.72 53.69
N LYS A 94 -18.79 -5.34 54.54
CA LYS A 94 -19.48 -4.05 54.37
C LYS A 94 -18.47 -2.93 54.64
N ILE A 95 -18.49 -1.91 53.79
CA ILE A 95 -17.61 -0.73 53.89
C ILE A 95 -18.30 0.28 54.82
N ASN A 96 -17.57 0.83 55.79
CA ASN A 96 -18.09 1.89 56.66
C ASN A 96 -17.84 3.28 56.05
N GLN A 97 -18.54 4.30 56.55
CA GLN A 97 -18.35 5.69 56.09
C GLN A 97 -16.92 6.21 56.30
N GLU A 98 -16.22 5.75 57.34
CA GLU A 98 -14.82 6.10 57.59
C GLU A 98 -13.88 5.52 56.52
N ASP A 99 -14.13 4.27 56.10
CA ASP A 99 -13.38 3.62 55.02
C ASP A 99 -13.61 4.37 53.69
N TRP A 100 -14.83 4.86 53.46
CA TRP A 100 -15.15 5.70 52.30
C TRP A 100 -14.41 7.03 52.28
N ALA A 101 -14.08 7.61 53.44
CA ALA A 101 -13.37 8.87 53.55
C ALA A 101 -11.86 8.71 53.24
N GLN A 102 -11.31 7.51 53.44
CA GLN A 102 -9.91 7.21 53.14
C GLN A 102 -9.66 6.87 51.66
N LEU A 103 -10.72 6.64 50.88
CA LEU A 103 -10.63 6.33 49.46
C LEU A 103 -10.50 7.61 48.63
N ASP A 104 -9.42 7.69 47.87
CA ASP A 104 -9.09 8.82 46.98
C ASP A 104 -10.01 8.91 45.74
N SER A 105 -10.61 7.79 45.33
CA SER A 105 -11.47 7.73 44.14
C SER A 105 -12.94 7.95 44.46
N ARG A 106 -13.58 8.89 43.74
CA ARG A 106 -15.02 9.19 43.85
C ARG A 106 -15.90 8.03 43.40
N PHE A 107 -15.53 7.35 42.31
CA PHE A 107 -16.28 6.24 41.74
C PHE A 107 -15.38 5.01 41.59
N MET A 108 -15.92 3.84 41.90
CA MET A 108 -15.24 2.56 41.74
C MET A 108 -16.21 1.53 41.18
N ILE A 109 -15.70 0.61 40.39
CA ILE A 109 -16.48 -0.51 39.87
C ILE A 109 -15.80 -1.82 40.23
N MET A 110 -16.59 -2.81 40.59
CA MET A 110 -16.10 -4.16 40.86
C MET A 110 -16.81 -5.17 39.97
N HIS A 111 -16.05 -6.03 39.30
CA HIS A 111 -16.59 -7.11 38.48
C HIS A 111 -15.78 -8.40 38.67
N PRO A 112 -16.38 -9.60 38.55
CA PRO A 112 -15.66 -10.86 38.72
C PRO A 112 -14.51 -11.05 37.74
N GLU A 113 -14.61 -10.49 36.53
CA GLU A 113 -13.60 -10.69 35.48
C GLU A 113 -12.38 -9.76 35.61
N PHE A 114 -12.58 -8.46 35.90
CA PHE A 114 -11.48 -7.47 35.95
C PHE A 114 -11.17 -6.96 37.37
N GLY A 115 -11.87 -7.45 38.39
CA GLY A 115 -11.66 -7.05 39.77
C GLY A 115 -12.20 -5.64 40.09
N LEU A 116 -11.52 -4.95 41.01
CA LEU A 116 -11.86 -3.60 41.48
C LEU A 116 -11.06 -2.55 40.70
N VAL A 117 -11.77 -1.66 40.03
CA VAL A 117 -11.18 -0.59 39.22
C VAL A 117 -11.66 0.77 39.73
N LYS A 118 -10.74 1.72 39.83
CA LYS A 118 -11.04 3.12 40.16
C LYS A 118 -11.41 3.85 38.87
N LEU A 119 -12.54 4.55 38.89
CA LEU A 119 -13.03 5.34 37.75
C LEU A 119 -12.60 6.80 37.93
N SER A 120 -11.36 7.12 37.55
CA SER A 120 -10.81 8.48 37.67
C SER A 120 -11.00 9.33 36.42
N GLU A 121 -10.94 8.73 35.23
CA GLU A 121 -10.95 9.46 33.96
C GLU A 121 -12.33 9.37 33.30
N GLU A 122 -13.07 10.48 33.35
CA GLU A 122 -14.34 10.63 32.65
C GLU A 122 -14.11 10.96 31.18
N ILE A 123 -14.82 10.27 30.30
CA ILE A 123 -14.79 10.51 28.86
C ILE A 123 -15.76 11.64 28.53
N ASP A 124 -15.23 12.78 28.12
CA ASP A 124 -16.02 13.88 27.56
C ASP A 124 -16.28 13.65 26.07
N TRP A 125 -17.38 12.97 25.76
CA TRP A 125 -17.80 12.72 24.38
C TRP A 125 -18.10 14.01 23.61
N ILE A 126 -18.57 15.05 24.29
CA ILE A 126 -18.95 16.30 23.62
C ILE A 126 -17.69 16.99 23.11
N ALA A 127 -16.65 17.09 23.94
CA ALA A 127 -15.36 17.64 23.54
C ALA A 127 -14.68 16.83 22.42
N LEU A 128 -14.86 15.50 22.41
CA LEU A 128 -14.23 14.61 21.42
C LEU A 128 -14.96 14.58 20.07
N ILE A 129 -16.29 14.69 20.07
CA ILE A 129 -17.12 14.56 18.87
C ILE A 129 -17.42 15.94 18.24
N GLN A 130 -17.41 17.03 19.01
CA GLN A 130 -17.64 18.35 18.44
C GLN A 130 -16.63 18.65 17.35
N GLN A 131 -17.16 18.95 16.16
CA GLN A 131 -16.38 19.20 14.96
C GLN A 131 -15.34 20.30 15.22
N PRO A 132 -14.12 20.17 14.65
CA PRO A 132 -13.16 21.26 14.70
C PRO A 132 -13.80 22.50 14.10
N LYS A 133 -13.53 23.67 14.70
CA LYS A 133 -14.00 24.96 14.19
C LYS A 133 -13.72 25.03 12.69
N MET A 134 -14.75 25.38 11.90
CA MET A 134 -14.56 25.60 10.47
C MET A 134 -13.46 26.65 10.32
N ILE A 135 -12.38 26.26 9.65
CA ILE A 135 -11.27 27.15 9.36
C ILE A 135 -11.73 27.99 8.17
N ASP A 136 -11.98 29.29 8.41
CA ASP A 136 -12.24 30.27 7.35
C ASP A 136 -10.94 30.66 6.62
N GLU A 137 -10.15 29.66 6.21
CA GLU A 137 -8.98 29.87 5.38
C GLU A 137 -9.39 29.86 3.91
N THR A 138 -8.93 30.88 3.19
CA THR A 138 -9.11 30.94 1.74
C THR A 138 -8.21 29.89 1.09
N ILE A 139 -8.80 28.77 0.68
CA ILE A 139 -8.11 27.75 -0.11
C ILE A 139 -7.59 28.39 -1.39
N ARG A 140 -6.28 28.62 -1.47
CA ARG A 140 -5.63 29.14 -2.67
C ARG A 140 -5.42 28.00 -3.66
N LYS A 141 -6.23 27.96 -4.70
CA LYS A 141 -6.02 27.05 -5.83
C LYS A 141 -4.83 27.56 -6.67
N PRO A 142 -3.86 26.72 -7.05
CA PRO A 142 -2.82 27.12 -7.99
C PRO A 142 -3.43 27.52 -9.32
N LEU A 143 -2.78 28.45 -10.02
CA LEU A 143 -3.16 28.84 -11.38
C LEU A 143 -3.22 27.57 -12.25
N SER A 144 -4.28 27.41 -13.04
CA SER A 144 -4.35 26.32 -14.02
C SER A 144 -3.15 26.43 -14.95
N GLY A 145 -2.39 25.34 -15.10
CA GLY A 145 -1.21 25.28 -15.95
C GLY A 145 -1.51 25.50 -17.44
N VAL A 146 -0.46 25.47 -18.26
CA VAL A 146 -0.52 25.67 -19.72
C VAL A 146 -1.55 24.73 -20.34
N SER A 147 -2.50 25.28 -21.10
CA SER A 147 -3.48 24.51 -21.87
C SER A 147 -2.77 23.90 -23.08
N ILE A 148 -2.66 22.57 -23.11
CA ILE A 148 -2.06 21.85 -24.24
C ILE A 148 -3.11 21.79 -25.36
N PRO A 149 -2.84 22.38 -26.54
CA PRO A 149 -3.80 22.37 -27.65
C PRO A 149 -4.05 20.93 -28.11
N GLN A 150 -5.32 20.53 -28.18
CA GLN A 150 -5.71 19.17 -28.58
C GLN A 150 -5.96 19.02 -30.08
N LYS A 151 -5.91 20.10 -30.85
CA LYS A 151 -6.22 20.10 -32.27
C LYS A 151 -5.24 20.96 -33.05
N ILE A 152 -4.75 20.42 -34.16
CA ILE A 152 -3.96 21.16 -35.16
C ILE A 152 -4.97 21.70 -36.18
N GLU A 153 -5.05 23.03 -36.32
CA GLU A 153 -6.00 23.66 -37.25
C GLU A 153 -5.47 23.72 -38.68
N SER A 154 -4.15 23.88 -38.84
CA SER A 154 -3.49 23.87 -40.13
C SER A 154 -2.05 23.39 -39.99
N TYR A 155 -1.51 22.84 -41.07
CA TYR A 155 -0.09 22.55 -41.21
C TYR A 155 0.36 22.99 -42.60
N THR A 156 1.61 23.41 -42.72
CA THR A 156 2.24 23.78 -43.98
C THR A 156 3.51 22.95 -44.12
N VAL A 157 3.69 22.35 -45.29
CA VAL A 157 4.88 21.56 -45.61
C VAL A 157 5.63 22.32 -46.70
N GLU A 158 6.83 22.78 -46.36
CA GLU A 158 7.76 23.30 -47.36
C GLU A 158 8.48 22.11 -47.99
N MET A 159 8.22 21.87 -49.26
CA MET A 159 8.89 20.83 -50.04
C MET A 159 10.01 21.47 -50.84
N ASP A 160 11.16 20.81 -50.82
CA ASP A 160 12.33 21.18 -51.62
C ASP A 160 12.18 20.51 -52.99
N ASP A 161 11.74 21.27 -53.98
CA ASP A 161 11.36 20.80 -55.31
C ASP A 161 12.50 20.01 -56.00
N GLU A 162 13.75 20.33 -55.72
CA GLU A 162 14.92 19.64 -56.29
C GLU A 162 15.02 18.19 -55.82
N LYS A 163 14.80 17.93 -54.53
CA LYS A 163 14.82 16.57 -53.97
C LYS A 163 13.63 15.73 -54.41
N VAL A 164 12.49 16.37 -54.60
CA VAL A 164 11.30 15.70 -55.14
C VAL A 164 11.58 15.26 -56.59
N MET A 165 12.20 16.12 -57.38
CA MET A 165 12.59 15.79 -58.77
C MET A 165 13.60 14.65 -58.84
N GLU A 166 14.60 14.61 -57.95
CA GLU A 166 15.57 13.51 -57.88
C GLU A 166 14.91 12.17 -57.51
N ALA A 167 13.97 12.18 -56.54
CA ALA A 167 13.23 10.99 -56.14
C ALA A 167 12.27 10.46 -57.22
N LEU A 168 11.83 11.32 -58.14
CA LEU A 168 10.95 10.97 -59.25
C LEU A 168 11.70 10.44 -60.48
N GLN A 169 13.03 10.53 -60.53
CA GLN A 169 13.80 9.92 -61.62
C GLN A 169 13.81 8.38 -61.48
N PRO A 170 13.62 7.62 -62.58
CA PRO A 170 13.70 6.17 -62.54
C PRO A 170 15.13 5.76 -62.20
N LYS A 171 15.31 5.03 -61.09
CA LYS A 171 16.62 4.47 -60.72
C LYS A 171 17.07 3.52 -61.82
N GLN A 172 18.23 3.78 -62.43
CA GLN A 172 18.81 2.89 -63.43
C GLN A 172 18.99 1.49 -62.84
N THR A 173 18.56 0.48 -63.59
CA THR A 173 18.66 -0.92 -63.14
C THR A 173 20.14 -1.32 -63.13
N GLU A 174 20.59 -2.13 -62.16
CA GLU A 174 22.01 -2.53 -62.02
C GLU A 174 22.60 -3.10 -63.33
N GLU A 175 21.78 -3.73 -64.16
CA GLU A 175 22.15 -4.27 -65.47
C GLU A 175 22.49 -3.19 -66.51
N GLU A 176 21.76 -2.06 -66.53
CA GLU A 176 22.07 -0.92 -67.40
C GLU A 176 23.33 -0.22 -66.93
N TRP A 177 23.51 -0.10 -65.61
CA TRP A 177 24.72 0.44 -65.00
C TRP A 177 25.95 -0.40 -65.34
N MET A 178 25.83 -1.74 -65.27
CA MET A 178 26.88 -2.68 -65.66
C MET A 178 27.28 -2.56 -67.14
N ASN A 179 26.34 -2.27 -68.03
CA ASN A 179 26.60 -2.09 -69.47
C ASN A 179 27.18 -0.71 -69.82
N ASN A 180 26.99 0.31 -68.97
CA ASN A 180 27.46 1.68 -69.20
C ASN A 180 28.82 1.97 -68.55
N LEU A 181 29.49 0.94 -68.01
CA LEU A 181 30.85 1.09 -67.48
C LEU A 181 31.86 1.20 -68.63
N PRO A 182 32.84 2.12 -68.56
CA PRO A 182 33.85 2.31 -69.62
C PRO A 182 34.89 1.18 -69.71
N PHE A 183 34.74 0.13 -68.90
CA PHE A 183 35.61 -1.05 -68.87
C PHE A 183 34.80 -2.30 -68.51
N ASP A 184 35.28 -3.46 -68.96
CA ASP A 184 34.66 -4.75 -68.67
C ASP A 184 34.97 -5.19 -67.23
N LEU A 185 34.00 -5.00 -66.34
CA LEU A 185 34.13 -5.34 -64.92
C LEU A 185 34.40 -6.83 -64.70
N LYS A 186 33.83 -7.72 -65.54
CA LYS A 186 34.06 -9.17 -65.42
C LYS A 186 35.52 -9.51 -65.72
N LYS A 187 36.10 -8.86 -66.72
CA LYS A 187 37.51 -9.02 -67.07
C LYS A 187 38.43 -8.51 -65.95
N VAL A 188 38.13 -7.36 -65.37
CA VAL A 188 38.92 -6.79 -64.26
C VAL A 188 38.88 -7.71 -63.04
N MET A 189 37.70 -8.19 -62.65
CA MET A 189 37.57 -9.13 -61.53
C MET A 189 38.33 -10.44 -61.79
N ALA A 190 38.26 -10.99 -63.00
CA ALA A 190 39.00 -12.19 -63.36
C ALA A 190 40.53 -11.98 -63.36
N GLY A 191 41.00 -10.79 -63.78
CA GLY A 191 42.41 -10.41 -63.71
C GLY A 191 42.90 -10.31 -62.27
N ASN A 192 42.19 -9.55 -61.44
CA ASN A 192 42.54 -9.37 -60.02
C ASN A 192 42.52 -10.71 -59.28
N LYS A 193 41.55 -11.59 -59.55
CA LYS A 193 41.52 -12.94 -58.97
C LYS A 193 42.78 -13.75 -59.29
N LYS A 194 43.25 -13.72 -60.54
CA LYS A 194 44.49 -14.41 -60.93
C LYS A 194 45.73 -13.87 -60.23
N GLU A 195 45.80 -12.56 -59.99
CA GLU A 195 46.90 -11.96 -59.24
C GLU A 195 46.84 -12.34 -57.77
N ILE A 196 45.66 -12.28 -57.16
CA ILE A 196 45.43 -12.73 -55.78
C ILE A 196 45.84 -14.20 -55.63
N GLU A 197 45.49 -15.08 -56.57
CA GLU A 197 45.92 -16.49 -56.55
C GLU A 197 47.45 -16.65 -56.63
N LYS A 198 48.17 -15.78 -57.35
CA LYS A 198 49.65 -15.79 -57.35
C LYS A 198 50.20 -15.37 -56.00
N TYR A 199 49.63 -14.34 -55.38
CA TYR A 199 50.03 -13.90 -54.05
C TYR A 199 49.78 -14.97 -53.00
N LEU A 200 48.63 -15.66 -53.06
CA LEU A 200 48.31 -16.77 -52.16
C LEU A 200 49.31 -17.92 -52.32
N LYS A 201 49.61 -18.35 -53.55
CA LYS A 201 50.63 -19.39 -53.81
C LYS A 201 52.03 -18.99 -53.31
N TYR A 202 52.37 -17.72 -53.42
CA TYR A 202 53.65 -17.21 -52.93
C TYR A 202 53.71 -17.26 -51.39
N ILE A 203 52.64 -16.86 -50.72
CA ILE A 203 52.48 -16.93 -49.27
C ILE A 203 52.52 -18.38 -48.77
N GLU A 204 51.83 -19.30 -49.44
CA GLU A 204 51.85 -20.73 -49.09
C GLU A 204 53.27 -21.31 -49.14
N LYS A 205 54.09 -20.89 -50.11
CA LYS A 205 55.47 -21.37 -50.25
C LYS A 205 56.43 -20.76 -49.21
N TYR A 206 56.11 -19.57 -48.68
CA TYR A 206 56.95 -18.84 -47.73
C TYR A 206 56.10 -18.26 -46.58
N PRO A 207 55.69 -19.08 -45.61
CA PRO A 207 54.75 -18.68 -44.56
C PRO A 207 55.30 -17.55 -43.67
N GLU A 208 56.61 -17.53 -43.43
CA GLU A 208 57.28 -16.49 -42.64
C GLU A 208 57.00 -15.07 -43.19
N ARG A 209 56.90 -14.92 -44.52
CA ARG A 209 56.66 -13.61 -45.17
C ARG A 209 55.23 -13.13 -45.02
N ALA A 210 54.27 -14.03 -44.84
CA ALA A 210 52.89 -13.62 -44.58
C ALA A 210 52.73 -13.01 -43.19
N VAL A 211 53.53 -13.49 -42.22
CA VAL A 211 53.60 -12.91 -40.87
C VAL A 211 54.16 -11.49 -40.92
N GLU A 212 55.24 -11.26 -41.68
CA GLU A 212 55.80 -9.91 -41.87
C GLU A 212 54.80 -8.94 -42.53
N LEU A 213 54.05 -9.42 -43.51
CA LEU A 213 53.05 -8.62 -44.23
C LEU A 213 51.71 -8.50 -43.48
N GLY A 214 51.59 -9.10 -42.29
CA GLY A 214 50.36 -9.08 -41.49
C GLY A 214 49.17 -9.78 -42.15
N VAL A 215 49.43 -10.66 -43.13
CA VAL A 215 48.38 -11.42 -43.83
C VAL A 215 48.08 -12.67 -43.02
N SER A 216 46.79 -12.87 -42.71
CA SER A 216 46.34 -14.02 -41.93
C SER A 216 46.59 -15.30 -42.72
N LEU A 217 47.44 -16.20 -42.20
CA LEU A 217 47.81 -17.48 -42.81
C LEU A 217 46.69 -18.54 -42.77
N ASP A 218 45.44 -18.14 -42.57
CA ASP A 218 44.32 -19.07 -42.46
C ASP A 218 43.93 -19.60 -43.85
N VAL A 219 44.59 -20.68 -44.27
CA VAL A 219 44.31 -21.40 -45.53
C VAL A 219 43.06 -22.29 -45.40
N MET A 220 42.53 -22.48 -44.18
CA MET A 220 41.34 -23.29 -43.92
C MET A 220 40.08 -22.44 -43.73
N GLY A 221 39.83 -21.50 -44.64
CA GLY A 221 38.47 -21.08 -45.03
C GLY A 221 37.48 -20.72 -43.91
N THR A 222 37.93 -20.26 -42.73
CA THR A 222 37.00 -19.76 -41.72
C THR A 222 36.65 -18.31 -42.03
N SER A 223 35.57 -18.16 -42.79
CA SER A 223 34.96 -16.87 -43.11
C SER A 223 34.62 -16.11 -41.81
N ARG A 224 35.41 -15.07 -41.50
CA ARG A 224 35.08 -14.11 -40.44
C ARG A 224 34.04 -13.13 -40.98
N GLY A 225 32.77 -13.47 -40.82
CA GLY A 225 31.67 -12.61 -41.24
C GLY A 225 30.26 -12.98 -40.77
N ASP A 226 30.08 -14.09 -40.05
CA ASP A 226 28.73 -14.56 -39.66
C ASP A 226 28.62 -14.86 -38.16
N GLY A 227 29.13 -13.94 -37.35
CA GLY A 227 29.00 -13.97 -35.89
C GLY A 227 28.42 -12.66 -35.40
N PHE A 228 27.09 -12.58 -35.32
CA PHE A 228 26.36 -11.42 -34.80
C PHE A 228 26.66 -11.23 -33.30
N GLY A 229 27.79 -10.59 -32.98
CA GLY A 229 28.16 -10.20 -31.63
C GLY A 229 27.39 -8.97 -31.19
N LYS A 230 26.48 -9.13 -30.23
CA LYS A 230 25.72 -8.04 -29.62
C LYS A 230 26.62 -7.30 -28.61
N PHE A 231 27.18 -6.16 -29.02
CA PHE A 231 28.06 -5.35 -28.15
C PHE A 231 27.23 -4.34 -27.33
N THR A 232 27.16 -4.55 -26.01
CA THR A 232 26.41 -3.75 -25.02
C THR A 232 27.14 -2.50 -24.53
N TRP A 233 28.14 -2.01 -25.27
CA TRP A 233 28.94 -0.85 -24.84
C TRP A 233 28.29 0.51 -25.17
N LEU A 234 27.44 0.56 -26.20
CA LEU A 234 26.78 1.79 -26.67
C LEU A 234 25.57 2.23 -25.83
N GLU A 235 25.10 1.39 -24.91
CA GLU A 235 23.92 1.66 -24.05
C GLU A 235 24.26 2.55 -22.84
N GLY A 236 25.55 2.73 -22.49
CA GLY A 236 25.98 3.53 -21.35
C GLY A 236 26.27 5.01 -21.63
N LEU A 237 26.39 5.42 -22.90
CA LEU A 237 26.87 6.77 -23.27
C LEU A 237 25.75 7.75 -23.70
N PHE A 238 24.52 7.28 -23.90
CA PHE A 238 23.36 8.11 -24.24
C PHE A 238 22.16 7.74 -23.35
N GLY A 239 22.04 8.37 -22.17
CA GLY A 239 20.73 8.51 -21.51
C GLY A 239 19.91 9.57 -22.24
N ARG A 240 18.58 9.55 -22.36
CA ARG A 240 17.52 8.72 -21.75
C ARG A 240 16.21 9.11 -22.48
N GLY A 241 15.32 8.16 -22.80
CA GLY A 241 13.97 8.47 -23.29
C GLY A 241 13.03 7.26 -23.37
N ALA A 242 11.98 7.27 -22.55
CA ALA A 242 10.88 6.30 -22.39
C ALA A 242 11.33 4.92 -21.85
N GLY A 243 10.85 4.40 -20.72
CA GLY A 243 9.52 4.50 -20.14
C GLY A 243 9.02 3.07 -19.95
N GLY A 244 9.15 2.53 -18.73
CA GLY A 244 8.71 1.17 -18.43
C GLY A 244 9.27 0.64 -17.12
N LYS A 245 8.80 1.20 -15.99
CA LYS A 245 8.99 0.58 -14.68
C LYS A 245 8.29 -0.77 -14.68
N THR A 246 9.03 -1.87 -14.56
CA THR A 246 8.49 -3.12 -14.02
C THR A 246 8.80 -3.14 -12.53
N GLU A 247 7.85 -2.59 -11.78
CA GLU A 247 7.75 -2.84 -10.35
C GLU A 247 7.46 -4.32 -10.10
N SER A 248 8.18 -4.86 -9.13
CA SER A 248 7.82 -6.02 -8.33
C SER A 248 6.34 -5.94 -7.95
N ALA A 249 5.57 -6.94 -8.37
CA ALA A 249 4.21 -7.15 -7.89
C ALA A 249 4.14 -8.52 -7.21
N GLY A 250 4.41 -8.49 -5.91
CA GLY A 250 3.79 -9.43 -5.00
C GLY A 250 2.28 -9.19 -4.91
N THR A 251 1.59 -10.29 -4.60
CA THR A 251 0.27 -10.41 -3.97
C THR A 251 -1.02 -10.33 -4.81
N ARG A 252 -1.63 -11.53 -4.91
CA ARG A 252 -3.02 -11.91 -4.57
C ARG A 252 -4.14 -11.36 -5.46
N ASN A 253 -5.03 -12.25 -5.91
CA ASN A 253 -6.33 -12.39 -5.23
C ASN A 253 -7.29 -13.48 -5.76
N PHE A 254 -8.00 -14.05 -4.77
CA PHE A 254 -9.41 -14.50 -4.74
C PHE A 254 -9.89 -15.81 -5.42
N ARG A 255 -10.22 -16.75 -4.51
CA ARG A 255 -11.53 -17.43 -4.32
C ARG A 255 -11.92 -18.66 -5.17
N ARG A 256 -12.46 -19.64 -4.43
CA ARG A 256 -13.20 -20.89 -4.78
C ARG A 256 -12.25 -22.08 -5.03
N VAL A 257 -12.32 -23.26 -4.38
CA VAL A 257 -13.39 -24.07 -3.74
C VAL A 257 -12.69 -24.99 -2.71
N PHE A 258 -13.02 -24.98 -1.42
CA PHE A 258 -13.92 -25.91 -0.69
C PHE A 258 -13.66 -27.44 -0.85
N TRP A 259 -13.49 -28.12 0.30
CA TRP A 259 -13.66 -29.57 0.60
C TRP A 259 -12.56 -30.61 0.29
N ALA A 260 -11.82 -31.02 1.32
CA ALA A 260 -11.46 -32.41 1.67
C ALA A 260 -10.78 -32.42 3.06
N LEU A 261 -11.50 -32.59 4.18
CA LEU A 261 -11.82 -33.87 4.84
C LEU A 261 -10.57 -34.70 5.21
N ILE A 262 -10.03 -34.45 6.40
CA ILE A 262 -9.27 -35.43 7.19
C ILE A 262 -10.05 -35.68 8.48
N ILE A 263 -10.98 -36.64 8.38
CA ILE A 263 -11.27 -37.64 9.39
C ILE A 263 -11.21 -38.97 8.64
N ALA A 264 -10.12 -39.70 8.84
CA ALA A 264 -10.00 -41.16 8.76
C ALA A 264 -8.69 -41.54 9.45
#